data_AF-A0A2V9HIN1-F1
#
_entry.id   AF-A0A2V9HIN1-F1
#
_cell.length_a   1.000
_cell.length_b   1.000
_cell.length_c   1.000
_cell.angle_alpha   90.00
_cell.angle_beta   90.00
_cell.angle_gamma   90.00
#
_symmetry.space_group_name_H-M   'P 1'
#
loop_
_entity.id
_entity.type
_entity.pdbx_description
1 polymer ?
#
loop_
_entity_poly.entity_id
_entity_poly.type
_entity_poly.pdbx_seq_one_letter_code
_entity_poly.pdbx_strand_id
1 'polypeptide(L)'
;MSMELIELSNALVRVTDHTAASVVAVHTEARGSSSGVIWRPGVIVTAEHALRRDEEIQATLPNGRIVPATLAGRDPSTDLAVLKCPEAGAASAERGDAAAIKPGSITLV
;
A
#
# COMPACT_ATOMS: atom_id res chain seq x y z
N MET A 1 3.03 -30.21 -16.75
CA MET A 1 2.93 -30.08 -15.28
C MET A 1 4.00 -29.13 -14.71
N SER A 2 5.30 -29.30 -14.95
CA SER A 2 6.32 -28.32 -14.49
C SER A 2 6.19 -26.94 -15.16
N MET A 3 5.83 -26.90 -16.44
CA MET A 3 5.68 -25.65 -17.21
C MET A 3 4.57 -24.74 -16.67
N GLU A 4 3.40 -25.28 -16.33
CA GLU A 4 2.26 -24.51 -15.82
C GLU A 4 2.54 -23.86 -14.45
N LEU A 5 3.26 -24.56 -13.58
CA LEU A 5 3.67 -24.00 -12.28
C LEU A 5 4.70 -22.88 -12.45
N ILE A 6 5.59 -22.99 -13.46
CA ILE A 6 6.54 -21.93 -13.81
C ILE A 6 5.78 -20.71 -14.36
N GLU A 7 4.77 -20.91 -15.21
CA GLU A 7 3.95 -19.82 -15.73
C GLU A 7 3.18 -19.09 -14.62
N LEU A 8 2.58 -19.84 -13.69
CA LEU A 8 1.94 -19.27 -12.50
C LEU A 8 2.94 -18.47 -11.67
N SER A 9 4.11 -19.02 -11.37
CA SER A 9 5.18 -18.32 -10.63
C SER A 9 5.56 -17.01 -11.32
N ASN A 10 5.80 -17.04 -12.63
CA ASN A 10 6.12 -15.85 -13.42
C ASN A 10 4.97 -14.84 -13.45
N ALA A 11 3.71 -15.30 -13.42
CA ALA A 11 2.56 -14.41 -13.33
C ALA A 11 2.50 -13.69 -11.98
N LEU A 12 2.77 -14.39 -10.87
CA LEU A 12 2.85 -13.77 -9.54
C LEU A 12 3.98 -12.74 -9.48
N VAL A 13 5.16 -13.05 -10.01
CA VAL A 13 6.30 -12.10 -10.08
C VAL A 13 5.90 -10.81 -10.81
N ARG A 14 5.29 -10.91 -11.99
CA ARG A 14 4.86 -9.73 -12.75
C ARG A 14 3.85 -8.87 -11.99
N VAL A 15 2.89 -9.49 -11.30
CA VAL A 15 1.91 -8.76 -10.50
C VAL A 15 2.60 -8.06 -9.34
N THR A 16 3.51 -8.74 -8.63
CA THR A 16 4.28 -8.15 -7.52
C THR A 16 5.13 -6.96 -7.97
N ASP A 17 5.87 -7.11 -9.07
CA ASP A 17 6.73 -6.02 -9.60
C ASP A 17 5.89 -4.79 -9.98
N HIS A 18 4.72 -5.01 -10.57
CA HIS A 18 3.82 -3.94 -10.97
C HIS A 18 3.18 -3.23 -9.76
N THR A 19 2.78 -3.98 -8.74
CA THR A 19 2.11 -3.41 -7.55
C THR A 19 3.08 -2.79 -6.56
N ALA A 20 4.33 -3.26 -6.49
CA ALA A 20 5.37 -2.75 -5.59
C ALA A 20 5.60 -1.24 -5.73
N ALA A 21 5.44 -0.69 -6.95
CA ALA A 21 5.54 0.75 -7.20
C ALA A 21 4.45 1.60 -6.52
N SER A 22 3.42 0.98 -5.95
CA SER A 22 2.34 1.65 -5.22
C SER A 22 2.37 1.38 -3.71
N VAL A 23 3.26 0.50 -3.23
CA VAL A 23 3.36 0.15 -1.81
C VAL A 23 4.41 1.02 -1.12
N VAL A 24 4.11 1.49 0.08
CA VAL A 24 5.01 2.31 0.90
C VAL A 24 5.12 1.72 2.30
N ALA A 25 6.25 1.94 2.95
CA ALA A 25 6.34 1.75 4.40
C ALA A 25 5.94 3.06 5.10
N VAL A 26 5.06 2.99 6.09
CA VAL A 26 4.61 4.12 6.90
C VAL A 26 5.20 3.98 8.30
N HIS A 27 5.93 5.00 8.74
CA HIS A 27 6.65 5.02 10.01
C HIS A 27 6.02 6.00 10.97
N THR A 28 5.90 5.58 12.23
CA THR A 28 5.53 6.44 13.36
C THR A 28 6.51 6.16 14.51
N GLU A 29 6.83 7.17 15.33
CA GLU A 29 7.85 7.03 16.39
C GLU A 29 7.53 5.93 17.42
N ALA A 30 6.27 5.53 17.54
CA ALA A 30 5.78 4.80 18.71
C ALA A 30 5.93 3.28 18.64
N ARG A 31 6.14 2.65 17.46
CA ARG A 31 6.51 1.22 17.26
C ARG A 31 6.37 0.82 15.80
N GLY A 32 7.50 0.72 15.10
CA GLY A 32 7.62 -0.05 13.87
C GLY A 32 6.99 0.57 12.63
N SER A 33 7.37 0.02 11.47
CA SER A 33 6.81 0.38 10.18
C SER A 33 5.53 -0.41 9.93
N SER A 34 4.50 0.27 9.44
CA SER A 34 3.32 -0.33 8.82
C SER A 34 3.40 -0.19 7.30
N SER A 35 2.40 -0.72 6.59
CA SER A 35 2.31 -0.57 5.14
C SER A 35 1.23 0.44 4.76
N GLY A 36 1.42 1.10 3.63
CA GLY A 36 0.42 1.93 2.98
C GLY A 36 0.43 1.71 1.48
N VAL A 37 -0.62 2.22 0.83
CA VAL A 37 -0.75 2.20 -0.62
C VAL A 37 -0.89 3.62 -1.12
N ILE A 38 -0.11 3.99 -2.12
CA ILE A 38 -0.30 5.21 -2.90
C ILE A 38 -1.63 5.03 -3.64
N TRP A 39 -2.66 5.71 -3.15
CA TRP A 39 -4.00 5.63 -3.72
C TRP A 39 -4.07 6.46 -5.00
N ARG A 40 -3.53 7.68 -4.97
CA ARG A 40 -3.41 8.60 -6.11
C ARG A 40 -2.20 9.50 -5.86
N PRO A 41 -1.72 10.27 -6.87
CA PRO A 41 -0.61 11.21 -6.65
C PRO A 41 -0.85 12.06 -5.40
N GLY A 42 0.15 12.10 -4.50
CA GLY A 42 0.06 12.87 -3.27
C GLY A 42 -0.71 12.22 -2.11
N VAL A 43 -1.32 11.05 -2.29
CA VAL A 43 -2.25 10.45 -1.31
C VAL A 43 -1.91 8.99 -1.03
N ILE A 44 -1.65 8.70 0.25
CA ILE A 44 -1.44 7.34 0.76
C ILE A 44 -2.67 6.94 1.61
N VAL A 45 -3.12 5.71 1.47
CA VAL A 45 -4.11 5.06 2.35
C VAL A 45 -3.39 3.99 3.16
N THR A 46 -3.67 3.95 4.47
CA THR A 46 -3.12 2.96 5.41
C THR A 46 -4.18 2.58 6.45
N ALA A 47 -3.86 1.61 7.29
CA ALA A 47 -4.72 1.23 8.39
C ALA A 47 -4.73 2.32 9.47
N GLU A 48 -5.91 2.63 10.02
CA GLU A 48 -6.05 3.64 11.07
C GLU A 48 -5.31 3.23 12.34
N HIS A 49 -5.49 1.97 12.76
CA HIS A 49 -4.87 1.45 13.97
C HIS A 49 -3.33 1.46 13.94
N ALA A 50 -2.72 1.57 12.75
CA ALA A 50 -1.28 1.69 12.59
C ALA A 50 -0.75 3.07 13.03
N LEU A 51 -1.61 4.09 13.03
CA LEU A 51 -1.26 5.45 13.38
C LEU A 51 -1.62 5.75 14.84
N ARG A 52 -0.69 5.51 15.78
CA ARG A 52 -0.95 5.81 17.21
C ARG A 52 -0.88 7.30 17.55
N ARG A 53 -0.21 8.09 16.72
CA ARG A 53 -0.08 9.55 16.84
C ARG A 53 -0.26 10.20 15.49
N ASP A 54 -0.65 11.47 15.51
CA ASP A 54 -0.95 12.27 14.32
C ASP A 54 0.27 13.04 13.82
N GLU A 55 1.37 12.95 14.56
CA GLU A 55 2.58 13.73 14.40
C GLU A 55 3.72 12.82 13.90
N GLU A 56 4.69 13.44 13.23
CA GLU A 56 5.96 12.79 12.81
C GLU A 56 5.78 11.54 11.94
N ILE A 57 4.73 11.54 11.12
CA ILE A 57 4.47 10.46 10.16
C ILE A 57 5.47 10.59 9.00
N GLN A 58 6.22 9.51 8.74
CA GLN A 58 7.11 9.42 7.58
C GLN A 58 6.68 8.27 6.67
N ALA A 59 6.99 8.38 5.39
CA ALA A 59 6.79 7.32 4.42
C ALA A 59 8.10 6.99 3.69
N THR A 60 8.45 5.72 3.59
CA THR A 60 9.44 5.25 2.62
C THR A 60 8.73 4.96 1.30
N LEU A 61 9.07 5.74 0.27
CA LEU A 61 8.56 5.58 -1.08
C LEU A 61 9.22 4.37 -1.78
N PRO A 62 8.66 3.87 -2.91
CA PRO A 62 9.24 2.73 -3.64
C PRO A 62 10.68 2.95 -4.14
N ASN A 63 11.09 4.22 -4.30
CA ASN A 63 12.46 4.59 -4.65
C ASN A 63 13.43 4.62 -3.45
N GLY A 64 12.98 4.20 -2.27
CA GLY A 64 13.76 4.17 -1.03
C GLY A 64 13.85 5.49 -0.27
N ARG A 65 13.36 6.61 -0.83
CA ARG A 65 13.39 7.91 -0.16
C ARG A 65 12.41 7.94 1.01
N ILE A 66 12.86 8.48 2.14
CA ILE A 66 12.02 8.75 3.31
C ILE A 66 11.56 10.20 3.22
N VAL A 67 10.25 10.41 3.25
CA VAL A 67 9.61 11.71 3.09
C VAL A 67 8.56 11.93 4.18
N PRO A 68 8.32 13.18 4.61
CA PRO A 68 7.27 13.48 5.57
C PRO A 68 5.89 13.28 4.95
N ALA A 69 4.96 12.79 5.74
CA ALA A 69 3.54 12.71 5.41
C ALA A 69 2.72 13.39 6.51
N THR A 70 1.55 13.90 6.17
CA THR A 70 0.64 14.55 7.12
C THR A 70 -0.71 13.87 7.10
N LEU A 71 -1.36 13.76 8.26
CA LEU A 71 -2.68 13.17 8.35
C LEU A 71 -3.72 14.06 7.65
N ALA A 72 -4.47 13.49 6.72
CA ALA A 72 -5.58 14.15 6.05
C ALA A 72 -6.93 13.88 6.74
N GLY A 73 -7.07 12.69 7.33
CA GLY A 73 -8.28 12.24 8.02
C GLY A 73 -8.21 10.77 8.39
N ARG A 74 -9.10 10.34 9.28
CA ARG A 74 -9.24 8.97 9.77
C ARG A 74 -10.69 8.55 9.83
N ASP A 75 -10.91 7.27 9.64
CA ASP A 75 -12.18 6.60 9.85
C ASP A 75 -11.95 5.31 10.66
N PRO A 76 -12.04 5.39 12.00
CA PRO A 76 -11.93 4.20 12.86
C PRO A 76 -13.02 3.16 12.61
N SER A 77 -14.16 3.53 12.01
CA SER A 77 -15.26 2.60 11.74
C SER A 77 -14.93 1.61 10.61
N THR A 78 -14.04 2.02 9.69
CA THR A 78 -13.53 1.19 8.59
C THR A 78 -12.05 0.84 8.75
N ASP A 79 -11.40 1.27 9.83
CA ASP A 79 -9.96 1.14 10.07
C ASP A 79 -9.10 1.75 8.96
N LEU A 80 -9.51 2.91 8.43
CA LEU A 80 -8.78 3.62 7.36
C LEU A 80 -8.22 4.96 7.82
N ALA A 81 -7.01 5.27 7.37
CA ALA A 81 -6.41 6.59 7.46
C ALA A 81 -5.87 7.06 6.11
N VAL A 82 -6.01 8.36 5.85
CA VAL A 82 -5.52 9.01 4.64
C VAL A 82 -4.40 9.96 4.99
N LEU A 83 -3.26 9.84 4.30
CA LEU A 83 -2.11 10.69 4.45
C LEU A 83 -1.88 11.53 3.19
N LYS A 84 -1.54 12.80 3.37
CA LYS A 84 -0.99 13.66 2.31
C LYS A 84 0.52 13.50 2.28
N CYS A 85 1.05 13.13 1.12
CA CYS A 85 2.48 12.97 0.88
C CYS A 85 2.77 13.47 -0.54
N PRO A 86 3.06 14.78 -0.74
CA PRO A 86 3.21 15.38 -2.07
C PRO A 86 4.25 14.70 -2.97
N GLU A 87 5.25 14.06 -2.36
CA GLU A 87 6.33 13.37 -3.04
C GLU A 87 5.96 11.94 -3.48
N ALA A 88 4.82 11.42 -3.04
CA ALA A 88 4.28 10.16 -3.53
C ALA A 88 3.77 10.33 -4.97
N GLY A 89 4.46 9.66 -5.90
CA GLY A 89 4.16 9.66 -7.33
C GLY A 89 2.82 9.00 -7.69
N ALA A 90 2.60 8.74 -8.98
CA ALA A 90 1.35 8.14 -9.44
C ALA A 90 1.19 6.69 -8.93
N ALA A 91 -0.03 6.36 -8.52
CA ALA A 91 -0.43 4.98 -8.26
C ALA A 91 -0.31 4.19 -9.56
N SER A 92 0.48 3.13 -9.55
CA SER A 92 0.69 2.29 -10.73
C SER A 92 -0.33 1.16 -10.82
N ALA A 93 -0.95 0.75 -9.70
CA ALA A 93 -1.86 -0.40 -9.67
C ALA A 93 -3.28 -0.03 -10.13
N GLU A 94 -3.76 -0.71 -11.18
CA GLU A 94 -5.16 -0.69 -11.57
C GLU A 94 -6.04 -1.30 -10.45
N ARG A 95 -7.21 -0.70 -10.21
CA ARG A 95 -8.15 -1.17 -9.19
C ARG A 95 -9.24 -1.99 -9.85
N GLY A 96 -9.43 -3.21 -9.35
CA GLY A 96 -10.55 -4.07 -9.75
C GLY A 96 -11.79 -3.84 -8.89
N ASP A 97 -12.89 -4.47 -9.30
CA ASP A 97 -14.10 -4.59 -8.50
C ASP A 97 -13.94 -5.72 -7.46
N ALA A 98 -13.89 -5.36 -6.18
CA ALA A 98 -13.78 -6.32 -5.09
C ALA A 98 -15.00 -7.25 -5.00
N ALA A 99 -16.19 -6.81 -5.43
CA ALA A 99 -17.40 -7.62 -5.41
C ALA A 99 -17.37 -8.77 -6.44
N ALA A 100 -16.49 -8.69 -7.44
CA ALA A 100 -16.29 -9.75 -8.43
C ALA A 100 -15.40 -10.90 -7.93
N ILE A 101 -14.70 -10.73 -6.80
CA ILE A 101 -13.78 -11.74 -6.25
C ILE A 101 -14.59 -12.88 -5.62
N LYS A 102 -14.30 -14.12 -6.03
CA LYS A 102 -14.99 -15.33 -5.53
C LYS A 102 -14.18 -16.06 -4.46
N PRO A 103 -14.83 -16.75 -3.49
CA PRO A 103 -14.15 -17.67 -2.59
C PRO A 103 -13.28 -18.69 -3.36
N GLY A 104 -12.04 -18.89 -2.90
CA GLY A 104 -11.05 -19.76 -3.56
C GLY A 104 -10.12 -19.04 -4.56
N SER A 105 -10.29 -17.74 -4.77
CA SER A 105 -9.35 -16.93 -5.57
C SER A 105 -7.99 -16.81 -4.87
N ILE A 106 -6.91 -16.84 -5.66
CA ILE A 106 -5.53 -16.62 -5.16
C ILE A 106 -5.31 -15.12 -4.89
N THR A 107 -4.64 -14.81 -3.78
CA THR A 107 -4.26 -13.44 -3.40
C THR A 107 -2.77 -13.33 -3.07
N LEU A 108 -2.19 -12.16 -3.33
CA LEU A 108 -0.87 -11.77 -2.84
C LEU A 108 -1.07 -10.88 -1.61
N VAL A 109 -0.37 -11.20 -0.51
CA VAL A 109 -0.46 -10.51 0.78
C VAL A 109 0.90 -10.04 1.26
#